data_AF-X8AD53-F1
#
_entry.id   AF-X8AD53-F1
#
_cell.length_a   1.000
_cell.length_b   1.000
_cell.length_c   1.000
_cell.angle_alpha   90.00
_cell.angle_beta   90.00
_cell.angle_gamma   90.00
#
_symmetry.space_group_name_H-M   'P 1'
#
loop_
_entity.id
_entity.type
_entity.pdbx_description
1 polymer ?
#
loop_
_entity_poly.entity_id
_entity_poly.type
_entity_poly.pdbx_seq_one_letter_code
_entity_poly.pdbx_strand_id
1 'polypeptide(L)' 'MHATDRAADNVLSGDYDHLLPSAGVPADDRWFSRIHGDDEIDIWLISWVPGHATELHDHGGSLGR' A
#
# COMPACT_ATOMS: atom_id res chain seq x y z
N MET A 1 7.03 7.49 13.44
CA MET A 1 5.55 7.49 13.49
C MET A 1 4.90 8.46 12.50
N HIS A 2 5.61 9.45 11.95
CA HIS A 2 5.01 10.45 11.04
C HIS A 2 4.98 10.08 9.54
N ALA A 3 5.71 9.04 9.12
CA ALA A 3 5.85 8.70 7.70
C ALA A 3 4.58 8.06 7.12
N THR A 4 3.96 7.14 7.86
CA THR A 4 2.70 6.48 7.47
C THR A 4 1.54 7.46 7.44
N ASP A 5 1.43 8.33 8.46
CA ASP A 5 0.34 9.31 8.56
C ASP A 5 0.42 10.30 7.40
N ARG A 6 1.62 10.82 7.11
CA ARG A 6 1.84 11.69 5.95
C ARG A 6 1.53 10.99 4.63
N ALA A 7 1.96 9.73 4.47
CA ALA A 7 1.66 8.98 3.26
C ALA A 7 0.14 8.79 3.09
N ALA A 8 -0.59 8.50 4.18
CA ALA A 8 -2.04 8.38 4.16
C ALA A 8 -2.72 9.71 3.80
N ASP A 9 -2.30 10.82 4.40
CA ASP A 9 -2.84 12.16 4.10
C ASP A 9 -2.64 12.54 2.63
N ASN A 10 -1.46 12.26 2.09
CA ASN A 10 -1.14 12.50 0.68
C ASN A 10 -1.96 11.61 -0.26
N VAL A 11 -2.19 10.34 0.09
CA VAL A 11 -3.11 9.46 -0.67
C VAL A 11 -4.52 10.04 -0.65
N LEU A 12 -5.02 10.45 0.51
CA LEU A 12 -6.35 11.04 0.66
C LEU A 12 -6.49 12.39 -0.06
N SER A 13 -5.39 13.12 -0.23
CA SER A 13 -5.34 14.39 -0.96
C SER A 13 -5.21 14.22 -2.47
N GLY A 14 -5.01 13.00 -2.97
CA GLY A 14 -4.88 12.68 -4.40
C GLY A 14 -3.46 12.85 -4.97
N ASP A 15 -2.46 13.13 -4.12
CA ASP A 15 -1.07 13.34 -4.57
C ASP A 15 -0.49 12.08 -5.25
N TYR A 16 -1.05 10.91 -4.94
CA TYR A 16 -0.67 9.61 -5.49
C TYR A 16 -1.65 9.06 -6.54
N ASP A 17 -2.57 9.85 -7.07
CA ASP A 17 -3.52 9.41 -8.10
C ASP A 17 -2.82 8.90 -9.37
N HIS A 18 -1.63 9.43 -9.66
CA HIS A 18 -0.77 8.99 -10.76
C HIS A 18 -0.25 7.54 -10.59
N LEU A 19 -0.28 7.01 -9.37
CA LEU A 19 0.07 5.61 -9.10
C LEU A 19 -1.12 4.67 -9.34
N LEU A 20 -2.35 5.18 -9.39
CA LEU A 20 -3.53 4.35 -9.61
C LEU A 20 -3.59 3.85 -11.06
N PRO A 21 -4.04 2.62 -11.30
CA PRO A 21 -4.28 2.15 -12.66
C PRO A 21 -5.32 3.06 -13.34
N SER A 22 -5.15 3.31 -14.64
CA SER A 22 -6.05 4.20 -15.41
C SER A 22 -7.51 3.71 -15.45
N ALA A 23 -7.74 2.41 -15.25
CA ALA A 23 -9.06 1.80 -15.18
C ALA A 23 -9.64 1.72 -13.75
N GLY A 24 -8.93 2.28 -12.76
CA GLY A 24 -9.20 2.07 -11.35
C GLY A 24 -8.54 0.80 -10.80
N VAL A 25 -8.62 0.64 -9.48
CA VAL A 25 -8.09 -0.54 -8.78
C VAL A 25 -8.90 -1.79 -9.17
N PRO A 26 -8.26 -2.93 -9.49
CA PRO A 26 -8.95 -4.19 -9.79
C PRO A 26 -9.89 -4.61 -8.66
N ALA A 27 -11.05 -5.17 -9.03
CA ALA A 27 -12.09 -5.60 -8.11
C ALA A 27 -12.07 -7.11 -7.82
N ASP A 28 -11.27 -7.87 -8.57
CA ASP A 28 -11.14 -9.32 -8.53
C ASP A 28 -9.79 -9.76 -7.95
N ASP A 29 -8.73 -8.97 -8.16
CA ASP A 29 -7.40 -9.24 -7.64
C ASP A 29 -6.86 -8.12 -6.74
N ARG A 30 -5.93 -8.51 -5.85
CA ARG A 30 -5.12 -7.54 -5.10
C ARG A 30 -4.22 -6.76 -6.06
N TRP A 31 -4.18 -5.46 -5.86
CA TRP A 31 -3.25 -4.57 -6.51
C TRP A 31 -2.37 -3.87 -5.47
N PHE A 32 -1.14 -3.56 -5.86
CA PHE A 32 -0.22 -2.82 -5.01
C PHE A 32 0.73 -1.96 -5.84
N SER A 33 1.17 -0.86 -5.25
CA SER A 33 2.21 0.01 -5.80
C SER A 33 3.05 0.61 -4.67
N ARG A 34 4.34 0.84 -4.92
CA ARG A 34 5.23 1.42 -3.92
C ARG A 34 5.09 2.94 -3.91
N ILE A 35 4.78 3.50 -2.74
CA ILE A 35 4.72 4.94 -2.50
C ILE A 35 6.13 5.49 -2.24
N HIS A 36 6.91 4.78 -1.41
CA HIS A 36 8.25 5.18 -1.00
C HIS A 36 9.10 3.94 -0.73
N GLY A 37 10.41 4.05 -0.94
CA GLY A 37 11.36 3.01 -0.55
C GLY A 37 12.76 3.60 -0.40
N ASP A 38 13.37 3.36 0.76
CA ASP A 38 14.76 3.68 1.06
C ASP A 38 15.42 2.56 1.90
N ASP A 39 16.63 2.81 2.41
CA ASP A 39 17.40 1.82 3.17
C ASP A 39 16.78 1.50 4.55
N GLU A 40 15.82 2.29 5.02
CA GLU A 40 15.18 2.13 6.34
C GLU A 40 13.75 1.60 6.25
N ILE A 41 12.95 2.10 5.30
CA ILE A 41 11.53 1.77 5.17
C ILE A 41 11.06 1.68 3.71
N ASP A 42 10.15 0.74 3.47
CA ASP A 42 9.30 0.72 2.28
C ASP A 42 7.85 1.02 2.68
N ILE A 43 7.19 1.89 1.92
CA ILE A 43 5.76 2.22 2.07
C ILE A 43 5.03 1.81 0.80
N TRP A 44 3.96 1.02 0.96
CA TRP A 44 3.17 0.48 -0.14
C TRP A 44 1.71 0.90 -0.02
N LEU A 45 1.10 1.21 -1.17
CA LEU A 45 -0.36 1.27 -1.31
C LEU A 45 -0.85 -0.12 -1.74
N ILE A 46 -1.82 -0.67 -1.03
CA ILE A 46 -2.34 -2.02 -1.29
C ILE A 46 -3.87 -1.98 -1.29
N SER A 47 -4.49 -2.60 -2.29
CA SER A 47 -5.93 -2.84 -2.31
C SER A 47 -6.27 -4.21 -1.74
N TRP A 48 -7.44 -4.31 -1.12
CA TRP A 48 -7.99 -5.57 -0.64
C TRP A 48 -9.28 -5.86 -1.37
N VAL A 49 -9.35 -7.04 -1.97
CA VAL A 49 -10.58 -7.58 -2.56
C VAL A 49 -11.23 -8.53 -1.56
N PRO A 50 -12.55 -8.45 -1.32
CA PRO A 50 -13.26 -9.40 -0.48
C PRO A 50 -12.97 -10.85 -0.89
N GLY A 51 -12.63 -11.71 0.07
CA GLY A 51 -12.26 -13.11 -0.19
C GLY A 51 -10.80 -13.35 -0.59
N HIS A 52 -10.01 -12.29 -0.81
CA HIS A 52 -8.58 -12.36 -1.17
C HIS A 52 -7.71 -11.77 -0.05
N ALA A 53 -7.90 -12.27 1.18
CA ALA A 53 -7.04 -11.92 2.30
C ALA A 53 -5.64 -12.51 2.10
N THR A 54 -4.62 -11.91 2.70
CA THR A 54 -3.31 -12.58 2.80
C THR A 54 -3.44 -13.76 3.72
N GLU A 55 -2.93 -14.92 3.30
CA GLU A 55 -2.69 -16.02 4.21
C GLU A 55 -1.72 -15.59 5.33
N LEU A 56 -1.69 -16.37 6.41
CA LEU A 56 -0.73 -16.14 7.47
C LEU A 56 0.68 -16.19 6.89
N HIS A 57 1.41 -15.08 7.03
CA HIS A 57 2.77 -14.92 6.58
C HIS A 57 3.58 -14.29 7.71
N ASP A 58 4.86 -14.62 7.76
CA ASP A 58 5.79 -13.90 8.62
C ASP A 58 6.15 -12.54 7.98
N HIS A 59 6.74 -11.65 8.77
CA HIS A 59 7.15 -10.33 8.31
C HIS A 59 8.61 -10.28 7.83
N GLY A 60 9.25 -11.43 7.55
CA GLY A 60 10.61 -11.47 7.01
C GLY A 60 11.66 -10.70 7.82
N GLY A 61 11.47 -10.54 9.14
CA GLY A 61 12.33 -9.73 10.02
C GLY A 61 11.93 -8.25 10.18
N SER A 62 10.89 -7.79 9.49
CA SER A 62 10.28 -6.46 9.65
C SER A 62 9.28 -6.42 10.81
N LEU A 63 9.11 -5.25 11.44
CA LEU A 63 8.11 -5.01 12.48
C LEU A 63 6.81 -4.51 11.84
N GLY A 64 5.87 -5.42 11.58
CA GLY A 64 4.47 -5.07 11.28
C GLY A 64 3.66 -4.89 12.57
N ARG A 65 2.90 -3.80 12.70
CA ARG A 65 1.81 -3.67 13.67
C ARG A 65 0.52 -3.34 12.94
#